data_AF-A0A955YBY8-F1
#
_entry.id   AF-A0A955YBY8-F1
#
_cell.length_a   1.000
_cell.length_b   1.000
_cell.length_c   1.000
_cell.angle_alpha   90.00
_cell.angle_beta   90.00
_cell.angle_gamma   90.00
#
_symmetry.space_group_name_H-M   'P 1'
#
loop_
_entity.id
_entity.type
_entity.pdbx_description
1 polymer ?
#
loop_
_entity_poly.entity_id
_entity_poly.type
_entity_poly.pdbx_seq_one_letter_code
_entity_poly.pdbx_strand_id
1 'polypeptide(L)'
;MQLTLEIGTVDFETSTLDTPDGPRTLRPMELKLLEHLSREPGAVHSPQRLLHEVWGYVDGVETRTLYATVNRLRLAIERDPRHPTHVVTVPRLGYRFVSLGAPVASDLPRSTTDLVGRDRDLEALVDRMESVGSATLVGPAGVGKSRLALAWATGAGGRVVWCPLADAKDGPAAFRALAEALGLGPAGRSAEADVRAALAALGDATLVLDDADGVLEAVGSLPHARKLVTCRGEPGALPGEVFPLGPLDSDGVGSPAARLLEARVRDRDPAWRMPEGAPWAQPLLDALGGLPLALELAAPWLSVFSGEELVERVEHGRATLGRRGSDRHASLVASLHWSWPLLSPVERAVLVQVAVFSGSFDLQAAREVVELPSDELLHEVVLGLVE
;
A
#
# COMPACT_ATOMS: atom_id res chain seq x y z
N MET A 1 32.17 -5.84 13.63
CA MET A 1 30.85 -5.74 12.95
C MET A 1 31.09 -5.33 11.50
N GLN A 2 30.43 -5.95 10.51
CA GLN A 2 30.59 -5.62 9.09
C GLN A 2 29.24 -5.23 8.46
N LEU A 3 29.27 -4.30 7.51
CA LEU A 3 28.10 -3.76 6.81
C LEU A 3 28.33 -3.69 5.31
N THR A 4 27.50 -4.37 4.53
CA THR A 4 27.58 -4.40 3.07
C THR A 4 26.79 -3.24 2.44
N LEU A 5 27.41 -2.53 1.52
CA LEU A 5 26.90 -1.37 0.77
C LEU A 5 27.07 -1.62 -0.74
N GLU A 6 26.46 -0.80 -1.58
CA GLU A 6 26.51 -0.95 -3.05
C GLU A 6 27.94 -0.93 -3.59
N ILE A 7 28.80 -0.12 -2.98
CA ILE A 7 30.17 0.09 -3.45
C ILE A 7 31.22 -0.73 -2.71
N GLY A 8 30.83 -1.52 -1.70
CA GLY A 8 31.81 -2.24 -0.86
C GLY A 8 31.31 -2.67 0.51
N THR A 9 32.21 -3.22 1.33
CA THR A 9 31.89 -3.65 2.70
C THR A 9 32.64 -2.79 3.73
N VAL A 10 31.91 -2.24 4.68
CA VAL A 10 32.46 -1.49 5.81
C VAL A 10 32.76 -2.44 6.96
N ASP A 11 33.98 -2.38 7.47
CA ASP A 11 34.38 -3.00 8.72
C ASP A 11 34.51 -1.92 9.81
N PHE A 12 33.65 -2.01 10.82
CA PHE A 12 33.60 -1.04 11.91
C PHE A 12 34.76 -1.15 12.89
N GLU A 13 35.44 -2.31 12.96
CA GLU A 13 36.58 -2.51 13.87
C GLU A 13 37.84 -1.88 13.29
N THR A 14 38.05 -2.03 11.99
CA THR A 14 39.21 -1.47 11.29
C THR A 14 38.95 -0.07 10.73
N SER A 15 37.70 0.43 10.78
CA SER A 15 37.28 1.70 10.18
C SER A 15 37.52 1.78 8.66
N THR A 16 37.48 0.64 7.97
CA THR A 16 37.78 0.54 6.53
C THR A 16 36.55 0.15 5.74
N LEU A 17 36.31 0.85 4.63
CA LEU A 17 35.41 0.46 3.55
C LEU A 17 36.24 -0.20 2.45
N ASP A 18 36.05 -1.50 2.26
CA ASP A 18 36.69 -2.25 1.18
C ASP A 18 35.84 -2.16 -0.09
N THR A 19 36.37 -1.49 -1.14
CA THR A 19 35.69 -1.31 -2.43
C THR A 19 36.44 -2.03 -3.55
N PRO A 20 35.82 -2.28 -4.72
CA PRO A 20 36.50 -2.83 -5.88
C PRO A 20 37.73 -2.01 -6.35
N ASP A 21 37.74 -0.70 -6.05
CA ASP A 21 38.84 0.21 -6.37
C ASP A 21 39.94 0.25 -5.28
N GLY A 22 39.79 -0.53 -4.21
CA GLY A 22 40.71 -0.63 -3.08
C GLY A 22 40.15 -0.06 -1.76
N PRO A 23 40.77 -0.41 -0.62
CA PRO A 23 40.25 -0.05 0.70
C PRO A 23 40.38 1.46 0.97
N ARG A 24 39.35 2.03 1.60
CA ARG A 24 39.24 3.43 2.01
C ARG A 24 39.01 3.53 3.51
N THR A 25 39.69 4.44 4.20
CA THR A 25 39.45 4.66 5.63
C THR A 25 38.32 5.68 5.84
N LEU A 26 37.32 5.34 6.66
CA LEU A 26 36.27 6.26 7.09
C LEU A 26 36.73 7.08 8.29
N ARG A 27 36.35 8.37 8.38
CA ARG A 27 36.70 9.19 9.54
C ARG A 27 35.92 8.75 10.77
N PRO A 28 36.43 8.98 12.00
CA PRO A 28 35.77 8.54 13.22
C PRO A 28 34.30 8.96 13.36
N MET A 29 33.98 10.19 12.94
CA MET A 29 32.59 10.69 12.99
C MET A 29 31.69 10.15 11.87
N GLU A 30 32.24 9.85 10.71
CA GLU A 30 31.49 9.19 9.63
C GLU A 30 31.16 7.76 10.04
N LEU A 31 32.15 7.06 10.62
CA LEU A 31 31.99 5.71 11.13
C LEU A 31 30.96 5.66 12.27
N LYS A 32 31.05 6.55 13.27
CA LYS A 32 30.08 6.62 14.37
C LYS A 32 28.67 6.92 13.90
N LEU A 33 28.51 7.85 12.95
CA LEU A 33 27.20 8.18 12.38
C LEU A 33 26.62 6.98 11.61
N LEU A 34 27.44 6.32 10.80
CA LEU A 34 27.03 5.13 10.05
C LEU A 34 26.68 3.96 10.98
N GLU A 35 27.49 3.73 12.02
CA GLU A 35 27.26 2.71 13.03
C GLU A 35 25.92 2.97 13.75
N HIS A 36 25.68 4.22 14.16
CA HIS A 36 24.42 4.59 14.81
C HIS A 36 23.21 4.34 13.90
N LEU A 37 23.24 4.85 12.66
CA LEU A 37 22.11 4.72 11.74
C LEU A 37 21.88 3.26 11.30
N SER A 38 22.94 2.46 11.19
CA SER A 38 22.86 1.05 10.78
C SER A 38 22.36 0.10 11.88
N ARG A 39 22.25 0.54 13.14
CA ARG A 39 21.65 -0.25 14.23
C ARG A 39 20.13 -0.38 14.09
N GLU A 40 19.47 0.63 13.52
CA GLU A 40 18.03 0.63 13.24
C GLU A 40 17.78 0.94 11.74
N PRO A 41 18.14 0.03 10.80
CA PRO A 41 17.90 0.26 9.38
C PRO A 41 16.41 0.54 9.11
N GLY A 42 16.15 1.53 8.27
CA GLY A 42 14.79 1.94 7.92
C GLY A 42 14.15 2.96 8.88
N ALA A 43 14.67 3.14 10.11
CA ALA A 43 14.16 4.14 11.04
C ALA A 43 14.57 5.57 10.63
N VAL A 44 13.69 6.54 10.91
CA VAL A 44 13.97 7.96 10.68
C VAL A 44 14.53 8.58 11.95
N HIS A 45 15.76 9.09 11.89
CA HIS A 45 16.43 9.76 13.01
C HIS A 45 16.39 11.27 12.81
N SER A 46 15.85 11.98 13.81
CA SER A 46 15.79 13.45 13.76
C SER A 46 17.18 14.08 13.92
N PRO A 47 17.40 15.29 13.39
CA PRO A 47 18.67 16.00 13.57
C PRO A 47 19.08 16.17 15.04
N GLN A 48 18.11 16.45 15.91
CA GLN A 48 18.32 16.61 17.35
C GLN A 48 18.77 15.29 17.99
N ARG A 49 18.08 14.19 17.67
CA ARG A 49 18.42 12.85 18.16
C ARG A 49 19.84 12.46 17.75
N LEU A 50 20.22 12.70 16.48
CA LEU A 50 21.57 12.40 16.00
C LEU A 50 22.64 13.25 16.68
N LEU A 51 22.41 14.55 16.86
CA LEU A 51 23.34 15.44 17.57
C LEU A 51 23.53 15.02 19.04
N HIS A 52 22.47 14.55 19.70
CA HIS A 52 22.53 14.01 21.05
C HIS A 52 23.26 12.66 21.10
N GLU A 53 22.82 11.67 20.31
CA GLU A 53 23.27 10.28 20.43
C GLU A 53 24.66 10.04 19.81
N VAL A 54 25.05 10.79 18.78
CA VAL A 54 26.34 10.61 18.08
C VAL A 54 27.40 11.63 18.55
N TRP A 55 27.00 12.85 18.90
CA TRP A 55 27.92 13.92 19.33
C TRP A 55 27.84 14.27 20.84
N GLY A 56 26.82 13.82 21.57
CA GLY A 56 26.65 14.14 22.99
C GLY A 56 26.24 15.59 23.27
N TYR A 57 25.69 16.30 22.27
CA TYR A 57 25.22 17.67 22.47
C TYR A 57 23.90 17.69 23.25
N VAL A 58 23.76 18.68 24.13
CA VAL A 58 22.51 18.97 24.85
C VAL A 58 21.52 19.66 23.90
N ASP A 59 20.22 19.44 24.11
CA ASP A 59 19.15 20.02 23.30
C ASP A 59 19.30 21.54 23.09
N GLY A 60 19.13 21.99 21.85
CA GLY A 60 19.13 23.42 21.48
C GLY A 60 20.37 23.94 20.74
N VAL A 61 21.39 23.11 20.45
CA VAL A 61 22.57 23.54 19.68
C VAL A 61 22.36 23.33 18.17
N GLU A 62 22.02 24.38 17.43
CA GLU A 62 22.03 24.36 15.96
C GLU A 62 23.47 24.33 15.43
N THR A 63 23.95 23.14 15.06
CA THR A 63 25.32 22.99 14.52
C THR A 63 25.30 22.45 13.09
N ARG A 64 26.02 23.10 12.17
CA ARG A 64 26.23 22.63 10.78
C ARG A 64 27.02 21.30 10.70
N THR A 65 27.53 20.79 11.82
CA THR A 65 28.35 19.58 11.91
C THR A 65 27.64 18.33 11.43
N LEU A 66 26.34 18.18 11.71
CA LEU A 66 25.56 17.03 11.24
C LEU A 66 25.50 17.01 9.71
N TYR A 67 25.06 18.10 9.08
CA TYR A 67 24.99 18.22 7.62
C TYR A 67 26.36 17.99 6.95
N ALA A 68 27.42 18.58 7.49
CA ALA A 68 28.77 18.41 6.96
C ALA A 68 29.28 16.96 7.09
N THR A 69 28.88 16.25 8.14
CA THR A 69 29.26 14.84 8.35
C THR A 69 28.44 13.91 7.47
N VAL A 70 27.12 14.15 7.32
CA VAL A 70 26.27 13.42 6.37
C VAL A 70 26.80 13.56 4.95
N ASN A 71 27.15 14.78 4.51
CA ASN A 71 27.68 14.99 3.17
C ASN A 71 29.01 14.25 2.94
N ARG A 72 29.92 14.24 3.93
CA ARG A 72 31.17 13.48 3.83
C ARG A 72 30.94 11.97 3.85
N LEU A 73 30.02 11.50 4.69
CA LEU A 73 29.63 10.10 4.72
C LEU A 73 29.08 9.68 3.35
N ARG A 74 28.19 10.47 2.75
CA ARG A 74 27.66 10.20 1.40
C ARG A 74 28.76 10.13 0.34
N LEU A 75 29.70 11.08 0.36
CA LEU A 75 30.86 11.06 -0.53
C LEU A 75 31.71 9.79 -0.38
N ALA A 76 31.73 9.20 0.81
CA ALA A 76 32.51 8.00 1.08
C ALA A 76 31.79 6.71 0.71
N ILE A 77 30.47 6.64 0.91
CA ILE A 77 29.72 5.37 0.86
C ILE A 77 28.69 5.26 -0.26
N GLU A 78 28.31 6.37 -0.90
CA GLU A 78 27.30 6.37 -1.96
C GLU A 78 27.98 6.29 -3.33
N ARG A 79 27.34 5.60 -4.27
CA ARG A 79 27.75 5.62 -5.67
C ARG A 79 27.55 6.98 -6.32
N ASP A 80 26.41 7.63 -6.02
CA ASP A 80 26.14 9.03 -6.35
C ASP A 80 25.70 9.81 -5.09
N PRO A 81 26.60 10.61 -4.49
CA PRO A 81 26.29 11.42 -3.31
C PRO A 81 25.16 12.45 -3.48
N ARG A 82 24.82 12.82 -4.73
CA ARG A 82 23.70 13.74 -5.03
C ARG A 82 22.35 13.03 -5.00
N HIS A 83 22.35 11.72 -5.20
CA HIS A 83 21.17 10.84 -5.16
C HIS A 83 21.46 9.67 -4.20
N PRO A 84 21.58 9.94 -2.89
CA PRO A 84 22.03 8.95 -1.92
C PRO A 84 21.01 7.81 -1.79
N THR A 85 21.49 6.57 -1.85
CA THR A 85 20.69 5.35 -1.68
C THR A 85 20.79 4.80 -0.26
N HIS A 86 21.92 5.00 0.43
CA HIS A 86 22.17 4.48 1.77
C HIS A 86 21.82 5.44 2.90
N VAL A 87 22.15 6.73 2.81
CA VAL A 87 21.83 7.74 3.82
C VAL A 87 20.85 8.73 3.21
N VAL A 88 19.56 8.42 3.31
CA VAL A 88 18.47 9.16 2.67
C VAL A 88 18.01 10.31 3.55
N THR A 89 17.83 11.50 2.97
CA THR A 89 17.18 12.62 3.67
C THR A 89 15.67 12.39 3.65
N VAL A 90 15.03 12.42 4.83
CA VAL A 90 13.58 12.45 4.96
C VAL A 90 13.17 13.91 5.20
N PRO A 91 12.51 14.58 4.25
CA PRO A 91 12.17 16.00 4.36
C PRO A 91 11.50 16.32 5.69
N ARG A 92 11.98 17.37 6.37
CA ARG A 92 11.49 17.86 7.68
C ARG A 92 11.61 16.90 8.87
N LEU A 93 12.00 15.64 8.65
CA LEU A 93 12.06 14.63 9.71
C LEU A 93 13.49 14.21 10.06
N GLY A 94 14.42 14.19 9.11
CA GLY A 94 15.84 13.92 9.39
C GLY A 94 16.48 12.97 8.38
N TYR A 95 17.15 11.92 8.88
CA TYR A 95 17.91 10.98 8.06
C TYR A 95 17.52 9.55 8.35
N ARG A 96 17.52 8.72 7.30
CA ARG A 96 17.27 7.29 7.37
C ARG A 96 18.41 6.55 6.72
N PHE A 97 18.82 5.43 7.32
CA PHE A 97 19.76 4.53 6.70
C PHE A 97 19.05 3.35 6.04
N VAL A 98 19.45 3.06 4.80
CA VAL A 98 18.95 1.97 3.97
C VAL A 98 20.15 1.08 3.65
N SER A 99 20.22 -0.09 4.29
CA SER A 99 21.26 -1.07 3.98
C SER A 99 20.83 -1.93 2.80
N LEU A 100 21.81 -2.42 2.02
CA LEU A 100 21.55 -3.51 1.09
C LEU A 100 21.06 -4.73 1.88
N GLY A 101 19.82 -5.12 1.65
CA GLY A 101 19.23 -6.31 2.27
C GLY A 101 18.64 -6.11 3.67
N ALA A 102 18.89 -4.99 4.36
CA ALA A 102 18.17 -4.69 5.61
C ALA A 102 16.74 -4.22 5.32
N PRO A 103 15.77 -4.53 6.20
CA PRO A 103 14.37 -4.20 5.98
C PRO A 103 14.22 -2.68 5.86
N VAL A 104 13.84 -2.21 4.67
CA VAL A 104 13.10 -0.96 4.57
C VAL A 104 11.89 -1.19 5.47
N ALA A 105 11.69 -0.35 6.49
CA ALA A 105 10.48 -0.39 7.32
C ALA A 105 9.29 -0.60 6.37
N SER A 106 8.55 -1.69 6.58
CA SER A 106 7.61 -2.26 5.59
C SER A 106 6.88 -1.18 4.80
N ASP A 107 7.18 -1.03 3.51
CA ASP A 107 6.46 -0.16 2.56
C ASP A 107 5.05 -0.72 2.24
N LEU A 108 4.50 -1.51 3.16
CA LEU A 108 3.14 -1.98 3.08
C LEU A 108 2.20 -0.78 3.20
N PRO A 109 1.18 -0.68 2.34
CA PRO A 109 0.12 0.29 2.49
C PRO A 109 -0.41 0.29 3.93
N ARG A 110 -0.60 1.47 4.52
CA ARG A 110 -1.28 1.55 5.81
C ARG A 110 -2.75 1.21 5.60
N SER A 111 -3.25 0.23 6.35
CA SER A 111 -4.69 0.01 6.44
C SER A 111 -5.28 0.99 7.45
N THR A 112 -6.31 1.72 7.05
CA THR A 112 -7.07 2.61 7.95
C THR A 112 -8.11 1.84 8.76
N THR A 113 -8.42 0.61 8.35
CA THR A 113 -9.48 -0.19 8.97
C THR A 113 -9.15 -1.67 8.98
N ASP A 114 -9.71 -2.40 9.95
CA ASP A 114 -9.47 -3.83 10.11
C ASP A 114 -10.04 -4.68 8.94
N LEU A 115 -9.39 -5.82 8.70
CA LEU A 115 -9.89 -6.85 7.80
C LEU A 115 -11.00 -7.64 8.52
N VAL A 116 -12.23 -7.56 8.01
CA VAL A 116 -13.39 -8.22 8.63
C VAL A 116 -13.95 -9.32 7.71
N GLY A 117 -14.23 -10.48 8.30
CA GLY A 117 -14.97 -11.55 7.62
C GLY A 117 -14.16 -12.41 6.66
N ARG A 118 -12.82 -12.26 6.66
CA ARG A 118 -11.90 -12.93 5.74
C ARG A 118 -10.95 -13.91 6.44
N ASP A 119 -11.27 -14.32 7.66
CA ASP A 119 -10.40 -15.16 8.50
C ASP A 119 -10.02 -16.46 7.78
N ARG A 120 -11.02 -17.18 7.25
CA ARG A 120 -10.82 -18.44 6.50
C ARG A 120 -10.05 -18.24 5.19
N ASP A 121 -10.32 -17.14 4.49
CA ASP A 121 -9.61 -16.83 3.23
C ASP A 121 -8.13 -16.53 3.49
N LEU A 122 -7.84 -15.84 4.60
CA LEU A 122 -6.49 -15.52 5.03
C LEU A 122 -5.74 -16.79 5.47
N GLU A 123 -6.35 -17.63 6.30
CA GLU A 123 -5.80 -18.93 6.70
C GLU A 123 -5.48 -19.79 5.46
N ALA A 124 -6.44 -19.93 4.54
CA ALA A 124 -6.23 -20.69 3.31
C ALA A 124 -5.11 -20.08 2.46
N LEU A 125 -5.03 -18.75 2.34
CA LEU A 125 -3.96 -18.09 1.59
C LEU A 125 -2.58 -18.32 2.24
N VAL A 126 -2.49 -18.29 3.57
CA VAL A 126 -1.25 -18.61 4.30
C VAL A 126 -0.79 -20.03 3.96
N ASP A 127 -1.66 -21.02 4.12
CA ASP A 127 -1.35 -22.43 3.81
C ASP A 127 -0.88 -22.61 2.35
N ARG A 128 -1.55 -21.93 1.40
CA ARG A 128 -1.17 -21.98 -0.03
C ARG A 128 0.18 -21.35 -0.29
N MET A 129 0.46 -20.21 0.32
CA MET A 129 1.74 -19.54 0.14
C MET A 129 2.89 -20.27 0.81
N GLU A 130 2.65 -21.02 1.89
CA GLU A 130 3.65 -21.90 2.51
C GLU A 130 3.94 -23.13 1.65
N SER A 131 2.94 -23.69 0.98
CA SER A 131 3.09 -24.90 0.17
C SER A 131 3.69 -24.67 -1.23
N VAL A 132 3.28 -23.60 -1.93
CA VAL A 132 3.67 -23.35 -3.34
C VAL A 132 4.56 -22.12 -3.49
N GLY A 133 4.55 -21.19 -2.53
CA GLY A 133 5.29 -19.93 -2.62
C GLY A 133 4.74 -18.92 -3.63
N SER A 134 3.77 -19.28 -4.48
CA SER A 134 3.19 -18.37 -5.47
C SER A 134 1.68 -18.57 -5.60
N ALA A 135 0.92 -17.48 -5.51
CA ALA A 135 -0.53 -17.49 -5.71
C ALA A 135 -1.00 -16.24 -6.46
N THR A 136 -2.13 -16.37 -7.17
CA THR A 136 -2.83 -15.25 -7.80
C THR A 136 -4.24 -15.14 -7.24
N LEU A 137 -4.53 -14.06 -6.50
CA LEU A 137 -5.87 -13.70 -6.05
C LEU A 137 -6.68 -13.17 -7.23
N VAL A 138 -7.71 -13.91 -7.62
CA VAL A 138 -8.59 -13.56 -8.74
C VAL A 138 -9.99 -13.28 -8.23
N GLY A 139 -10.59 -12.16 -8.61
CA GLY A 139 -11.95 -11.83 -8.21
C GLY A 139 -12.41 -10.45 -8.64
N PRO A 140 -13.72 -10.16 -8.59
CA PRO A 140 -14.28 -8.91 -9.10
C PRO A 140 -13.74 -7.66 -8.40
N ALA A 141 -13.99 -6.48 -8.97
CA ALA A 141 -13.65 -5.22 -8.32
C ALA A 141 -14.41 -5.07 -6.99
N GLY A 142 -13.77 -4.50 -5.97
CA GLY A 142 -14.39 -4.27 -4.66
C GLY A 142 -14.54 -5.52 -3.78
N VAL A 143 -14.07 -6.69 -4.22
CA VAL A 143 -14.14 -7.94 -3.43
C VAL A 143 -13.12 -8.01 -2.28
N GLY A 144 -12.15 -7.10 -2.24
CA GLY A 144 -11.16 -7.04 -1.15
C GLY A 144 -9.85 -7.80 -1.41
N LYS A 145 -9.48 -8.07 -2.67
CA LYS A 145 -8.21 -8.73 -3.03
C LYS A 145 -6.99 -8.03 -2.41
N SER A 146 -6.87 -6.72 -2.61
CA SER A 146 -5.77 -5.90 -2.08
C SER A 146 -5.76 -5.90 -0.55
N ARG A 147 -6.94 -5.89 0.11
CA ARG A 147 -7.05 -5.98 1.57
C ARG A 147 -6.58 -7.35 2.10
N LEU A 148 -6.97 -8.44 1.45
CA LEU A 148 -6.52 -9.79 1.80
C LEU A 148 -5.01 -9.95 1.58
N ALA A 149 -4.50 -9.47 0.44
CA ALA A 149 -3.08 -9.48 0.12
C ALA A 149 -2.26 -8.69 1.15
N LEU A 150 -2.75 -7.53 1.58
CA LEU A 150 -2.12 -6.70 2.60
C LEU A 150 -2.09 -7.38 3.97
N ALA A 151 -3.20 -7.99 4.38
CA ALA A 151 -3.25 -8.72 5.65
C ALA A 151 -2.28 -9.92 5.65
N TRP A 152 -2.24 -10.69 4.56
CA TRP A 152 -1.27 -11.76 4.38
C TRP A 152 0.17 -11.23 4.42
N ALA A 153 0.46 -10.17 3.67
CA ALA A 153 1.77 -9.54 3.62
C ALA A 153 2.25 -9.05 4.99
N THR A 154 1.33 -8.51 5.81
CA THR A 154 1.61 -8.07 7.17
C THR A 154 2.02 -9.24 8.08
N GLY A 155 1.45 -10.43 7.86
CA GLY A 155 1.76 -11.65 8.61
C GLY A 155 2.87 -12.53 8.03
N ALA A 156 3.31 -12.29 6.78
CA ALA A 156 4.24 -13.16 6.06
C ALA A 156 5.64 -13.24 6.66
N GLY A 157 6.03 -12.26 7.49
CA GLY A 157 7.37 -12.15 8.06
C GLY A 157 8.44 -11.88 7.00
N GLY A 158 9.66 -11.55 7.45
CA GLY A 158 10.77 -11.26 6.55
C GLY A 158 10.54 -10.00 5.70
N ARG A 159 11.23 -9.92 4.55
CA ARG A 159 11.14 -8.76 3.66
C ARG A 159 9.96 -8.91 2.70
N VAL A 160 9.04 -7.94 2.72
CA VAL A 160 7.95 -7.83 1.76
C VAL A 160 8.12 -6.59 0.90
N VAL A 161 7.99 -6.74 -0.41
CA VAL A 161 7.96 -5.65 -1.38
C VAL A 161 6.57 -5.57 -1.96
N TRP A 162 5.87 -4.47 -1.67
CA TRP A 162 4.56 -4.18 -2.24
C TRP A 162 4.71 -3.30 -3.46
N CYS A 163 4.15 -3.72 -4.59
CA CYS A 163 4.18 -2.98 -5.84
C CYS A 163 2.75 -2.79 -6.38
N PRO A 164 2.20 -1.57 -6.31
CA PRO A 164 0.95 -1.24 -6.98
C PRO A 164 1.17 -1.13 -8.49
N LEU A 165 0.33 -1.82 -9.27
CA LEU A 165 0.43 -1.91 -10.73
C LEU A 165 -0.81 -1.35 -11.46
N ALA A 166 -1.77 -0.79 -10.74
CA ALA A 166 -3.02 -0.22 -11.30
C ALA A 166 -2.76 0.77 -12.47
N ASP A 167 -1.68 1.54 -12.36
CA ASP A 167 -1.32 2.58 -13.33
C ASP A 167 -0.38 2.08 -14.44
N ALA A 168 0.17 0.87 -14.29
CA ALA A 168 1.01 0.26 -15.31
C ALA A 168 0.16 -0.25 -16.49
N LYS A 169 0.35 0.36 -17.67
CA LYS A 169 -0.40 0.02 -18.90
C LYS A 169 0.35 -0.94 -19.83
N ASP A 170 1.62 -1.19 -19.56
CA ASP A 170 2.48 -2.08 -20.32
C ASP A 170 3.61 -2.66 -19.45
N GLY A 171 4.35 -3.64 -19.98
CA GLY A 171 5.47 -4.26 -19.29
C GLY A 171 6.55 -3.27 -18.84
N PRO A 172 7.03 -2.34 -19.70
CA PRO A 172 7.98 -1.31 -19.30
C PRO A 172 7.50 -0.41 -18.16
N ALA A 173 6.21 -0.07 -18.09
CA ALA A 173 5.63 0.65 -16.96
C ALA A 173 5.63 -0.21 -15.69
N ALA A 174 5.29 -1.50 -15.79
CA ALA A 174 5.35 -2.43 -14.65
C ALA A 174 6.77 -2.56 -14.08
N PHE A 175 7.79 -2.70 -14.94
CA PHE A 175 9.18 -2.78 -14.48
C PHE A 175 9.68 -1.48 -13.84
N ARG A 176 9.19 -0.31 -14.28
CA ARG A 176 9.50 0.96 -13.61
C ARG A 176 8.85 1.04 -12.23
N ALA A 177 7.58 0.67 -12.10
CA ALA A 177 6.89 0.60 -10.80
C ALA A 177 7.57 -0.40 -9.85
N LEU A 178 8.02 -1.55 -10.37
CA LEU A 178 8.79 -2.52 -9.59
C LEU A 178 10.16 -1.98 -9.15
N ALA A 179 10.88 -1.30 -10.04
CA ALA A 179 12.18 -0.72 -9.70
C ALA A 179 12.03 0.34 -8.60
N GLU A 180 10.98 1.16 -8.66
CA GLU A 180 10.64 2.12 -7.62
C GLU A 180 10.30 1.44 -6.29
N ALA A 181 9.43 0.42 -6.31
CA ALA A 181 9.08 -0.37 -5.13
C ALA A 181 10.28 -1.10 -4.50
N LEU A 182 11.28 -1.45 -5.32
CA LEU A 182 12.53 -2.07 -4.88
C LEU A 182 13.57 -1.06 -4.37
N GLY A 183 13.30 0.25 -4.50
CA GLY A 183 14.20 1.32 -4.08
C GLY A 183 15.39 1.54 -5.02
N LEU A 184 15.29 1.14 -6.29
CA LEU A 184 16.37 1.24 -7.28
C LEU A 184 16.53 2.67 -7.86
N GLY A 185 15.73 3.63 -7.39
CA GLY A 185 15.69 5.00 -7.90
C GLY A 185 14.97 5.10 -9.26
N PRO A 186 15.05 6.26 -9.94
CA PRO A 186 14.41 6.46 -11.24
C PRO A 186 15.05 5.54 -12.28
N ALA A 187 14.42 4.40 -12.52
CA ALA A 187 14.90 3.41 -13.47
C ALA A 187 14.73 3.91 -14.91
N GLY A 188 15.85 3.92 -15.65
CA GLY A 188 15.90 4.29 -17.06
C GLY A 188 15.46 3.15 -17.98
N ARG A 189 16.05 3.09 -19.18
CA ARG A 189 15.72 2.07 -20.20
C ARG A 189 16.07 0.62 -19.79
N SER A 190 16.79 0.41 -18.69
CA SER A 190 17.23 -0.90 -18.17
C SER A 190 16.37 -1.47 -17.04
N ALA A 191 15.24 -0.84 -16.71
CA ALA A 191 14.42 -1.19 -15.54
C ALA A 191 14.17 -2.70 -15.36
N GLU A 192 13.90 -3.43 -16.43
CA GLU A 192 13.72 -4.89 -16.35
C GLU A 192 14.96 -5.64 -15.86
N ALA A 193 16.14 -5.33 -16.42
CA ALA A 193 17.38 -5.99 -16.06
C ALA A 193 17.76 -5.68 -14.60
N ASP A 194 17.57 -4.42 -14.20
CA ASP A 194 17.86 -3.94 -12.84
C ASP A 194 16.92 -4.60 -11.82
N VAL A 195 15.62 -4.70 -12.12
CA VAL A 195 14.64 -5.43 -11.30
C VAL A 195 15.02 -6.90 -11.16
N ARG A 196 15.38 -7.58 -12.25
CA ARG A 196 15.76 -9.00 -12.21
C ARG A 196 17.01 -9.22 -11.37
N ALA A 197 18.03 -8.38 -11.52
CA ALA A 197 19.24 -8.44 -10.71
C ALA A 197 18.95 -8.18 -9.23
N ALA A 198 18.10 -7.19 -8.92
CA ALA A 198 17.67 -6.90 -7.57
C ALA A 198 16.91 -8.09 -6.95
N LEU A 199 15.93 -8.67 -7.64
CA LEU A 199 15.19 -9.84 -7.17
C LEU A 199 16.10 -11.04 -6.90
N ALA A 200 17.09 -11.28 -7.76
CA ALA A 200 18.07 -12.35 -7.54
C ALA A 200 18.93 -12.11 -6.28
N ALA A 201 19.23 -10.85 -5.95
CA ALA A 201 19.97 -10.50 -4.74
C ALA A 201 19.11 -10.51 -3.46
N LEU A 202 17.78 -10.52 -3.61
CA LEU A 202 16.83 -10.41 -2.48
C LEU A 202 16.53 -11.73 -1.78
N GLY A 203 16.96 -12.87 -2.33
CA GLY A 203 16.74 -14.19 -1.73
C GLY A 203 15.25 -14.48 -1.51
N ASP A 204 14.88 -14.82 -0.27
CA ASP A 204 13.53 -15.25 0.11
C ASP A 204 12.54 -14.09 0.32
N ALA A 205 12.77 -12.94 -0.33
CA ALA A 205 11.85 -11.81 -0.25
C ALA A 205 10.49 -12.16 -0.87
N THR A 206 9.43 -11.65 -0.24
CA THR A 206 8.06 -11.79 -0.72
C THR A 206 7.70 -10.61 -1.60
N LEU A 207 7.13 -10.88 -2.76
CA LEU A 207 6.66 -9.88 -3.71
C LEU A 207 5.13 -9.84 -3.73
N VAL A 208 4.53 -8.68 -3.51
CA VAL A 208 3.08 -8.47 -3.70
C VAL A 208 2.87 -7.54 -4.87
N LEU A 209 2.16 -8.04 -5.88
CA LEU A 209 1.92 -7.37 -7.15
C LEU A 209 0.42 -7.09 -7.26
N ASP A 210 0.02 -5.89 -6.85
CA ASP A 210 -1.39 -5.53 -6.70
C ASP A 210 -1.93 -4.85 -7.96
N ASP A 211 -3.10 -5.28 -8.41
CA ASP A 211 -3.81 -4.79 -9.61
C ASP A 211 -3.02 -5.00 -10.91
N ALA A 212 -2.57 -6.24 -11.14
CA ALA A 212 -1.71 -6.61 -12.26
C ALA A 212 -2.46 -6.85 -13.60
N ASP A 213 -3.75 -6.54 -13.68
CA ASP A 213 -4.63 -6.84 -14.82
C ASP A 213 -4.02 -6.51 -16.20
N GLY A 214 -3.38 -5.34 -16.34
CA GLY A 214 -2.81 -4.88 -17.61
C GLY A 214 -1.42 -5.45 -17.94
N VAL A 215 -0.78 -6.16 -17.01
CA VAL A 215 0.65 -6.46 -17.06
C VAL A 215 1.00 -7.88 -16.59
N LEU A 216 0.03 -8.81 -16.66
CA LEU A 216 0.19 -10.20 -16.21
C LEU A 216 1.37 -10.92 -16.87
N GLU A 217 1.63 -10.68 -18.17
CA GLU A 217 2.78 -11.28 -18.87
C GLU A 217 4.13 -10.82 -18.27
N ALA A 218 4.26 -9.52 -17.98
CA ALA A 218 5.48 -8.96 -17.39
C ALA A 218 5.71 -9.53 -15.98
N VAL A 219 4.65 -9.60 -15.17
CA VAL A 219 4.64 -10.21 -13.83
C VAL A 219 4.96 -11.72 -13.87
N GLY A 220 4.45 -12.42 -14.87
CA GLY A 220 4.70 -13.85 -15.09
C GLY A 220 6.17 -14.14 -15.41
N SER A 221 6.81 -13.23 -16.15
CA SER A 221 8.20 -13.36 -16.56
C SER A 221 9.22 -13.18 -15.43
N LEU A 222 8.82 -12.67 -14.27
CA LEU A 222 9.72 -12.45 -13.13
C LEU A 222 10.31 -13.78 -12.63
N PRO A 223 11.59 -13.80 -12.24
CA PRO A 223 12.24 -15.01 -11.73
C PRO A 223 11.51 -15.58 -10.52
N HIS A 224 11.71 -16.87 -10.23
CA HIS A 224 11.05 -17.54 -9.12
C HIS A 224 11.37 -16.85 -7.79
N ALA A 225 10.35 -16.17 -7.25
CA ALA A 225 10.32 -15.54 -5.94
C ALA A 225 8.98 -15.91 -5.28
N ARG A 226 8.94 -15.85 -3.95
CA ARG A 226 7.69 -15.97 -3.22
C ARG A 226 6.79 -14.80 -3.63
N LYS A 227 5.69 -15.02 -4.36
CA LYS A 227 4.90 -13.93 -4.97
C LYS A 227 3.40 -14.09 -4.84
N LEU A 228 2.74 -13.00 -4.49
CA LEU A 228 1.29 -12.88 -4.49
C LEU A 228 0.87 -11.85 -5.54
N VAL A 229 0.05 -12.26 -6.49
CA VAL A 229 -0.49 -11.37 -7.54
C VAL A 229 -1.96 -11.14 -7.30
N THR A 230 -2.47 -9.93 -7.50
CA THR A 230 -3.92 -9.68 -7.52
C THR A 230 -4.37 -9.26 -8.93
N CYS A 231 -5.49 -9.81 -9.39
CA CYS A 231 -6.11 -9.37 -10.64
C CYS A 231 -7.63 -9.63 -10.67
N ARG A 232 -8.35 -8.98 -11.59
CA ARG A 232 -9.81 -9.18 -11.73
C ARG A 232 -10.19 -10.31 -12.68
N GLY A 233 -9.37 -10.51 -13.72
CA GLY A 233 -9.66 -11.39 -14.84
C GLY A 233 -8.96 -12.75 -14.76
N GLU A 234 -8.93 -13.45 -15.90
CA GLU A 234 -8.22 -14.71 -16.02
C GLU A 234 -6.71 -14.48 -15.84
N PRO A 235 -6.04 -15.20 -14.92
CA PRO A 235 -4.62 -14.99 -14.61
C PRO A 235 -3.68 -15.50 -15.72
N GLY A 236 -4.21 -16.06 -16.80
CA GLY A 236 -3.44 -16.57 -17.93
C GLY A 236 -2.46 -17.66 -17.51
N ALA A 237 -1.22 -17.54 -17.98
CA ALA A 237 -0.14 -18.50 -17.73
C ALA A 237 0.73 -18.12 -16.51
N LEU A 238 0.23 -17.30 -15.58
CA LEU A 238 0.97 -16.96 -14.37
C LEU A 238 1.35 -18.23 -13.59
N PRO A 239 2.62 -18.36 -13.15
CA PRO A 239 3.04 -19.52 -12.36
C PRO A 239 2.50 -19.43 -10.93
N GLY A 240 2.05 -20.56 -10.39
CA GLY A 240 1.48 -20.67 -9.04
C GLY A 240 0.02 -21.10 -9.05
N GLU A 241 -0.62 -21.09 -7.87
CA GLU A 241 -2.03 -21.44 -7.76
C GLU A 241 -2.95 -20.24 -8.00
N VAL A 242 -4.07 -20.50 -8.67
CA VAL A 242 -5.16 -19.53 -8.78
C VAL A 242 -6.02 -19.63 -7.53
N PHE A 243 -6.14 -18.52 -6.80
CA PHE A 243 -6.93 -18.40 -5.59
C PHE A 243 -8.16 -17.51 -5.88
N PRO A 244 -9.32 -18.10 -6.18
CA PRO A 244 -10.53 -17.33 -6.44
C PRO A 244 -11.08 -16.71 -5.15
N LEU A 245 -11.30 -15.40 -5.16
CA LEU A 245 -11.88 -14.66 -4.05
C LEU A 245 -13.29 -14.18 -4.42
N GLY A 246 -14.29 -14.76 -3.76
CA GLY A 246 -15.70 -14.39 -3.91
C GLY A 246 -16.15 -13.29 -2.94
N PRO A 247 -17.39 -12.78 -3.11
CA PRO A 247 -18.05 -11.95 -2.11
C PRO A 247 -18.07 -12.61 -0.73
N LEU A 248 -18.25 -11.80 0.32
CA LEU A 248 -18.45 -12.31 1.66
C LEU A 248 -19.79 -13.05 1.73
N ASP A 249 -19.82 -14.12 2.52
CA ASP A 249 -21.06 -14.77 2.90
C ASP A 249 -21.98 -13.76 3.60
N SER A 250 -23.23 -13.71 3.14
CA SER A 250 -24.29 -12.79 3.55
C SER A 250 -25.43 -13.47 4.31
N ASP A 251 -25.35 -14.78 4.56
CA ASP A 251 -26.46 -15.53 5.13
C ASP A 251 -26.56 -15.32 6.65
N GLY A 252 -27.52 -14.48 7.04
CA GLY A 252 -27.85 -14.15 8.42
C GLY A 252 -27.06 -12.98 9.02
N VAL A 253 -27.57 -12.45 10.13
CA VAL A 253 -27.00 -11.29 10.86
C VAL A 253 -25.64 -11.57 11.53
N GLY A 254 -25.23 -12.83 11.63
CA GLY A 254 -23.88 -13.21 12.08
C GLY A 254 -22.86 -13.42 10.96
N SER A 255 -23.29 -13.28 9.70
CA SER A 255 -22.47 -13.54 8.51
C SER A 255 -21.26 -12.61 8.42
N PRO A 256 -20.17 -13.01 7.73
CA PRO A 256 -19.04 -12.14 7.42
C PRO A 256 -19.44 -10.77 6.84
N ALA A 257 -20.42 -10.73 5.94
CA ALA A 257 -20.93 -9.48 5.37
C ALA A 257 -21.61 -8.59 6.41
N ALA A 258 -22.45 -9.17 7.27
CA ALA A 258 -23.11 -8.44 8.37
C ALA A 258 -22.08 -7.87 9.35
N ARG A 259 -21.05 -8.65 9.69
CA ARG A 259 -19.96 -8.18 10.57
C ARG A 259 -19.16 -7.03 9.95
N LEU A 260 -18.89 -7.07 8.65
CA LEU A 260 -18.22 -5.96 7.96
C LEU A 260 -19.10 -4.70 7.94
N LEU A 261 -20.38 -4.85 7.61
CA LEU A 261 -21.32 -3.73 7.62
C LEU A 261 -21.39 -3.10 9.02
N GLU A 262 -21.54 -3.90 10.07
CA GLU A 262 -21.53 -3.42 11.45
C GLU A 262 -20.23 -2.73 11.83
N ALA A 263 -19.07 -3.32 11.50
CA ALA A 263 -17.78 -2.70 11.78
C ALA A 263 -17.67 -1.30 11.18
N ARG A 264 -18.14 -1.12 9.95
CA ARG A 264 -18.10 0.15 9.23
C ARG A 264 -19.08 1.20 9.75
N VAL A 265 -20.23 0.77 10.27
CA VAL A 265 -21.12 1.70 11.01
C VAL A 265 -20.45 2.12 12.31
N ARG A 266 -19.78 1.19 12.98
CA ARG A 266 -19.10 1.42 14.26
C ARG A 266 -17.87 2.30 14.19
N ASP A 267 -17.24 2.41 13.02
CA ASP A 267 -16.18 3.39 12.77
C ASP A 267 -16.69 4.83 13.02
N ARG A 268 -18.01 5.09 12.87
CA ARG A 268 -18.64 6.40 13.17
C ARG A 268 -19.48 6.42 14.44
N ASP A 269 -20.18 5.33 14.74
CA ASP A 269 -20.96 5.17 15.98
C ASP A 269 -20.53 3.90 16.73
N PRO A 270 -19.54 4.00 17.64
CA PRO A 270 -18.99 2.84 18.34
C PRO A 270 -20.01 2.02 19.16
N ALA A 271 -21.14 2.64 19.54
CA ALA A 271 -22.20 2.00 20.31
C ALA A 271 -23.21 1.25 19.42
N TRP A 272 -23.24 1.53 18.11
CA TRP A 272 -24.16 0.90 17.18
C TRP A 272 -23.94 -0.61 17.10
N ARG A 273 -25.05 -1.37 17.07
CA ARG A 273 -25.04 -2.82 16.86
C ARG A 273 -26.15 -3.17 15.89
N MET A 274 -25.92 -4.18 15.04
CA MET A 274 -26.95 -4.70 14.16
C MET A 274 -28.12 -5.23 15.02
N PRO A 275 -29.35 -4.72 14.88
CA PRO A 275 -30.46 -5.20 15.68
C PRO A 275 -30.76 -6.67 15.35
N GLU A 276 -30.87 -7.51 16.39
CA GLU A 276 -31.24 -8.91 16.22
C GLU A 276 -32.66 -8.99 15.65
N GLY A 277 -32.84 -9.76 14.57
CA GLY A 277 -34.13 -9.92 13.91
C GLY A 277 -34.60 -8.70 13.11
N ALA A 278 -33.72 -7.74 12.81
CA ALA A 278 -34.02 -6.64 11.89
C ALA A 278 -34.51 -7.18 10.52
N PRO A 279 -35.77 -6.93 10.12
CA PRO A 279 -36.33 -7.50 8.89
C PRO A 279 -35.65 -6.96 7.62
N TRP A 280 -35.02 -5.79 7.72
CA TRP A 280 -34.27 -5.16 6.64
C TRP A 280 -32.84 -5.71 6.45
N ALA A 281 -32.26 -6.38 7.45
CA ALA A 281 -30.84 -6.73 7.44
C ALA A 281 -30.50 -7.74 6.33
N GLN A 282 -31.22 -8.86 6.25
CA GLN A 282 -30.99 -9.85 5.18
C GLN A 282 -31.26 -9.26 3.78
N PRO A 283 -32.41 -8.59 3.52
CA PRO A 283 -32.63 -7.92 2.24
C PRO A 283 -31.52 -6.95 1.83
N LEU A 284 -30.98 -6.18 2.79
CA LEU A 284 -29.88 -5.26 2.52
C LEU A 284 -28.61 -6.00 2.12
N LEU A 285 -28.23 -7.05 2.87
CA LEU A 285 -27.04 -7.84 2.57
C LEU A 285 -27.15 -8.53 1.20
N ASP A 286 -28.33 -9.05 0.85
CA ASP A 286 -28.63 -9.65 -0.45
C ASP A 286 -28.56 -8.61 -1.58
N ALA A 287 -29.13 -7.42 -1.36
CA ALA A 287 -29.12 -6.34 -2.34
C ALA A 287 -27.70 -5.81 -2.62
N LEU A 288 -26.84 -5.79 -1.59
CA LEU A 288 -25.42 -5.46 -1.69
C LEU A 288 -24.58 -6.64 -2.22
N GLY A 289 -25.13 -7.86 -2.20
CA GLY A 289 -24.55 -9.08 -2.75
C GLY A 289 -23.28 -9.53 -2.04
N GLY A 290 -23.15 -9.25 -0.74
CA GLY A 290 -21.96 -9.59 0.05
C GLY A 290 -20.66 -8.92 -0.41
N LEU A 291 -20.72 -7.92 -1.31
CA LEU A 291 -19.53 -7.27 -1.85
C LEU A 291 -18.96 -6.29 -0.79
N PRO A 292 -17.71 -6.48 -0.31
CA PRO A 292 -17.13 -5.63 0.74
C PRO A 292 -17.24 -4.14 0.48
N LEU A 293 -16.82 -3.68 -0.70
CA LEU A 293 -16.88 -2.26 -1.03
C LEU A 293 -18.33 -1.71 -1.04
N ALA A 294 -19.32 -2.51 -1.44
CA ALA A 294 -20.72 -2.08 -1.40
C ALA A 294 -21.23 -1.95 0.05
N LEU A 295 -20.82 -2.87 0.94
CA LEU A 295 -21.14 -2.81 2.37
C LEU A 295 -20.51 -1.57 3.03
N GLU A 296 -19.24 -1.29 2.71
CA GLU A 296 -18.52 -0.10 3.19
C GLU A 296 -19.20 1.20 2.73
N LEU A 297 -19.62 1.27 1.46
CA LEU A 297 -20.34 2.42 0.93
C LEU A 297 -21.75 2.58 1.51
N ALA A 298 -22.41 1.48 1.91
CA ALA A 298 -23.75 1.51 2.49
C ALA A 298 -23.75 1.87 3.98
N ALA A 299 -22.72 1.46 4.74
CA ALA A 299 -22.63 1.66 6.18
C ALA A 299 -22.88 3.11 6.66
N PRO A 300 -22.29 4.17 6.08
CA PRO A 300 -22.56 5.56 6.50
C PRO A 300 -24.04 5.93 6.51
N TRP A 301 -24.85 5.30 5.68
CA TRP A 301 -26.23 5.71 5.44
C TRP A 301 -27.22 5.14 6.44
N LEU A 302 -26.80 4.18 7.26
CA LEU A 302 -27.62 3.65 8.36
C LEU A 302 -27.79 4.66 9.52
N SER A 303 -27.02 5.74 9.55
CA SER A 303 -27.28 6.88 10.46
C SER A 303 -28.23 7.92 9.86
N VAL A 304 -28.53 7.83 8.56
CA VAL A 304 -29.33 8.81 7.80
C VAL A 304 -30.71 8.24 7.46
N PHE A 305 -30.78 6.96 7.13
CA PHE A 305 -32.00 6.25 6.76
C PHE A 305 -32.27 5.09 7.71
N SER A 306 -33.55 4.73 7.85
CA SER A 306 -33.91 3.41 8.36
C SER A 306 -33.36 2.31 7.44
N GLY A 307 -33.18 1.12 7.98
CA GLY A 307 -32.69 -0.01 7.19
C GLY A 307 -33.63 -0.36 6.03
N GLU A 308 -34.94 -0.27 6.23
CA GLU A 308 -35.96 -0.46 5.20
C GLU A 308 -35.82 0.56 4.05
N GLU A 309 -35.68 1.85 4.38
CA GLU A 309 -35.46 2.92 3.42
C GLU A 309 -34.16 2.76 2.63
N LEU A 310 -33.14 2.19 3.25
CA LEU A 310 -31.86 1.91 2.61
C LEU A 310 -31.97 0.75 1.63
N VAL A 311 -32.69 -0.32 1.99
CA VAL A 311 -33.01 -1.45 1.08
C VAL A 311 -33.70 -0.93 -0.17
N GLU A 312 -34.77 -0.14 -0.03
CA GLU A 312 -35.52 0.39 -1.17
C GLU A 312 -34.63 1.21 -2.13
N ARG A 313 -33.71 2.01 -1.59
CA ARG A 313 -32.76 2.81 -2.39
C ARG A 313 -31.76 1.95 -3.15
N VAL A 314 -31.19 0.93 -2.51
CA VAL A 314 -30.25 0.00 -3.15
C VAL A 314 -30.96 -0.75 -4.26
N GLU A 315 -32.16 -1.29 -4.01
CA GLU A 315 -32.96 -2.01 -5.00
C GLU A 315 -33.37 -1.12 -6.17
N HIS A 316 -33.80 0.12 -5.90
CA HIS A 316 -34.14 1.08 -6.94
C HIS A 316 -32.92 1.36 -7.83
N GLY A 317 -31.75 1.62 -7.25
CA GLY A 317 -30.51 1.83 -8.00
C GLY A 317 -30.16 0.64 -8.90
N ARG A 318 -30.30 -0.59 -8.40
CA ARG A 318 -30.11 -1.82 -9.18
C ARG A 318 -31.10 -1.92 -10.35
N ALA A 319 -32.36 -1.59 -10.11
CA ALA A 319 -33.41 -1.62 -11.14
C ALA A 319 -33.15 -0.59 -12.25
N THR A 320 -32.72 0.64 -11.89
CA THR A 320 -32.37 1.70 -12.84
C THR A 320 -31.21 1.29 -13.76
N LEU A 321 -30.27 0.49 -13.25
CA LEU A 321 -29.06 0.05 -13.98
C LEU A 321 -29.26 -1.22 -14.83
N GLY A 322 -30.49 -1.76 -14.91
CA GLY A 322 -30.77 -3.10 -15.45
C GLY A 322 -30.23 -3.45 -16.86
N ARG A 323 -29.62 -4.66 -16.95
CA ARG A 323 -29.27 -5.49 -18.14
C ARG A 323 -28.20 -4.99 -19.13
N ARG A 324 -27.28 -4.08 -18.76
CA ARG A 324 -26.14 -3.68 -19.61
C ARG A 324 -24.76 -3.96 -19.02
N GLY A 325 -24.54 -5.16 -18.51
CA GLY A 325 -23.20 -5.65 -18.14
C GLY A 325 -23.28 -6.87 -17.25
N SER A 326 -22.37 -7.83 -17.44
CA SER A 326 -22.25 -9.06 -16.64
C SER A 326 -22.49 -8.77 -15.16
N ASP A 327 -23.29 -9.61 -14.48
CA ASP A 327 -23.77 -9.51 -13.09
C ASP A 327 -22.74 -9.19 -11.98
N ARG A 328 -21.46 -9.01 -12.34
CA ARG A 328 -20.30 -8.95 -11.46
C ARG A 328 -19.97 -7.55 -10.91
N HIS A 329 -20.67 -6.49 -11.34
CA HIS A 329 -20.48 -5.11 -10.82
C HIS A 329 -21.78 -4.36 -10.48
N ALA A 330 -22.95 -5.01 -10.63
CA ALA A 330 -24.25 -4.35 -10.48
C ALA A 330 -24.44 -3.75 -9.07
N SER A 331 -24.03 -4.47 -8.01
CA SER A 331 -24.16 -3.99 -6.63
C SER A 331 -23.30 -2.75 -6.34
N LEU A 332 -22.08 -2.68 -6.89
CA LEU A 332 -21.17 -1.54 -6.69
C LEU A 332 -21.66 -0.30 -7.45
N VAL A 333 -22.02 -0.48 -8.72
CA VAL A 333 -22.56 0.63 -9.53
C VAL A 333 -23.89 1.11 -8.96
N ALA A 334 -24.73 0.21 -8.46
CA ALA A 334 -25.93 0.58 -7.73
C ALA A 334 -25.58 1.41 -6.48
N SER A 335 -24.59 0.96 -5.69
CA SER A 335 -24.12 1.67 -4.49
C SER A 335 -23.68 3.09 -4.78
N LEU A 336 -22.93 3.30 -5.86
CA LEU A 336 -22.53 4.64 -6.31
C LEU A 336 -23.71 5.45 -6.85
N HIS A 337 -24.64 4.82 -7.58
CA HIS A 337 -25.77 5.51 -8.21
C HIS A 337 -26.75 6.07 -7.19
N TRP A 338 -27.09 5.32 -6.13
CA TRP A 338 -28.03 5.81 -5.11
C TRP A 338 -27.36 6.71 -4.08
N SER A 339 -26.04 6.61 -3.86
CA SER A 339 -25.30 7.52 -2.98
C SER A 339 -25.00 8.87 -3.64
N TRP A 340 -24.88 8.93 -4.96
CA TRP A 340 -24.57 10.16 -5.69
C TRP A 340 -25.53 11.33 -5.42
N PRO A 341 -26.87 11.17 -5.42
CA PRO A 341 -27.81 12.24 -5.11
C PRO A 341 -27.72 12.76 -3.66
N LEU A 342 -27.10 11.98 -2.76
CA LEU A 342 -27.03 12.28 -1.34
C LEU A 342 -25.81 13.14 -0.97
N LEU A 343 -24.84 13.23 -1.88
CA LEU A 343 -23.70 14.11 -1.75
C LEU A 343 -24.13 15.58 -1.86
N SER A 344 -23.53 16.42 -1.03
CA SER A 344 -23.66 17.86 -1.12
C SER A 344 -23.22 18.36 -2.51
N PRO A 345 -23.66 19.55 -2.94
CA PRO A 345 -23.20 20.13 -4.20
C PRO A 345 -21.67 20.26 -4.27
N VAL A 346 -21.01 20.53 -3.14
CA VAL A 346 -19.55 20.66 -3.02
C VAL A 346 -18.89 19.30 -3.23
N GLU A 347 -19.31 18.26 -2.51
CA GLU A 347 -18.73 16.90 -2.64
C GLU A 347 -18.87 16.36 -4.07
N ARG A 348 -20.02 16.58 -4.72
CA ARG A 348 -20.21 16.21 -6.13
C ARG A 348 -19.27 16.99 -7.05
N ALA A 349 -19.13 18.29 -6.84
CA ALA A 349 -18.23 19.11 -7.64
C ALA A 349 -16.77 18.67 -7.49
N VAL A 350 -16.31 18.33 -6.28
CA VAL A 350 -14.97 17.78 -6.06
C VAL A 350 -14.80 16.45 -6.77
N LEU A 351 -15.73 15.50 -6.58
CA LEU A 351 -15.66 14.16 -7.20
C LEU A 351 -15.63 14.20 -8.72
N VAL A 352 -16.41 15.09 -9.36
CA VAL A 352 -16.36 15.27 -10.82
C VAL A 352 -15.00 15.80 -11.26
N GLN A 353 -14.42 16.74 -10.53
CA GLN A 353 -13.15 17.37 -10.90
C GLN A 353 -11.97 16.40 -10.75
N VAL A 354 -11.91 15.64 -9.66
CA VAL A 354 -10.84 14.64 -9.46
C VAL A 354 -10.96 13.42 -10.37
N ALA A 355 -12.11 13.22 -11.02
CA ALA A 355 -12.30 12.13 -11.99
C ALA A 355 -11.39 12.24 -13.24
N VAL A 356 -10.66 13.36 -13.42
CA VAL A 356 -9.63 13.51 -14.46
C VAL A 356 -8.40 12.63 -14.20
N PHE A 357 -8.12 12.27 -12.94
CA PHE A 357 -6.98 11.43 -12.61
C PHE A 357 -7.22 10.00 -13.07
N SER A 358 -6.24 9.47 -13.80
CA SER A 358 -6.17 8.04 -14.08
C SER A 358 -5.33 7.40 -12.98
N GLY A 359 -5.99 6.75 -12.02
CA GLY A 359 -5.31 6.07 -10.92
C GLY A 359 -5.35 6.82 -9.60
N SER A 360 -4.35 6.54 -8.76
CA SER A 360 -4.19 7.22 -7.47
C SER A 360 -3.67 8.65 -7.66
N PHE A 361 -4.04 9.53 -6.73
CA PHE A 361 -3.57 10.92 -6.70
C PHE A 361 -3.33 11.33 -5.25
N ASP A 362 -2.48 12.33 -5.05
CA ASP A 362 -2.26 12.91 -3.73
C ASP A 362 -3.04 14.23 -3.55
N LEU A 363 -3.07 14.72 -2.31
CA LEU A 363 -3.78 15.96 -1.97
C LEU A 363 -3.24 17.18 -2.73
N GLN A 364 -1.96 17.20 -3.11
CA GLN A 364 -1.39 18.32 -3.87
C GLN A 364 -1.91 18.29 -5.30
N ALA A 365 -1.93 17.13 -5.95
CA ALA A 365 -2.53 16.95 -7.26
C ALA A 365 -4.01 17.36 -7.26
N ALA A 366 -4.77 16.95 -6.24
CA ALA A 366 -6.17 17.36 -6.11
C ALA A 366 -6.35 18.88 -6.01
N ARG A 367 -5.47 19.59 -5.27
CA ARG A 367 -5.50 21.07 -5.15
C ARG A 367 -5.29 21.79 -6.47
N GLU A 368 -4.51 21.23 -7.37
CA GLU A 368 -4.23 21.84 -8.68
C GLU A 368 -5.43 21.73 -9.65
N VAL A 369 -6.32 20.78 -9.42
CA VAL A 369 -7.45 20.49 -10.33
C VAL A 369 -8.78 20.97 -9.77
N VAL A 370 -8.95 20.93 -8.45
CA VAL A 370 -10.24 21.19 -7.83
C VAL A 370 -10.43 22.68 -7.55
N GLU A 371 -11.39 23.28 -8.24
CA GLU A 371 -11.87 24.64 -7.99
C GLU A 371 -12.98 24.61 -6.92
N LEU A 372 -12.68 25.15 -5.73
CA LEU A 372 -13.64 25.39 -4.66
C LEU A 372 -13.60 26.84 -4.17
N PRO A 373 -14.67 27.34 -3.54
CA PRO A 373 -14.70 28.68 -2.95
C PRO A 373 -13.71 28.88 -1.78
N SER A 374 -13.15 27.81 -1.19
CA SER A 374 -12.09 27.89 -0.17
C SER A 374 -11.28 26.58 -0.05
N ASP A 375 -9.97 26.70 0.23
CA ASP A 375 -9.04 25.57 0.40
C ASP A 375 -9.32 24.68 1.62
N GLU A 376 -9.92 25.21 2.69
CA GLU A 376 -10.25 24.42 3.91
C GLU A 376 -11.30 23.35 3.61
N LEU A 377 -12.32 23.69 2.81
CA LEU A 377 -13.36 22.75 2.36
C LEU A 377 -12.79 21.62 1.48
N LEU A 378 -11.72 21.89 0.72
CA LEU A 378 -11.09 20.86 -0.09
C LEU A 378 -10.44 19.80 0.78
N HIS A 379 -9.78 20.22 1.86
CA HIS A 379 -9.10 19.30 2.76
C HIS A 379 -10.10 18.37 3.47
N GLU A 380 -11.19 18.93 4.00
CA GLU A 380 -12.24 18.13 4.65
C GLU A 380 -12.92 17.16 3.68
N VAL A 381 -13.26 17.62 2.47
CA VAL A 381 -13.94 16.77 1.48
C VAL A 381 -13.00 15.69 0.94
N VAL A 382 -11.75 16.01 0.57
CA VAL A 382 -10.81 15.02 0.02
C VAL A 382 -10.39 14.01 1.08
N LEU A 383 -10.22 14.42 2.35
CA LEU A 383 -9.97 13.46 3.43
C LEU A 383 -11.19 12.58 3.72
N GLY A 384 -12.40 13.14 3.71
CA GLY A 384 -13.64 12.38 3.88
C GLY A 384 -13.94 11.38 2.74
N LEU A 385 -13.31 11.54 1.57
CA LEU A 385 -13.38 10.59 0.46
C LEU A 385 -12.41 9.39 0.61
N VAL A 386 -11.44 9.46 1.54
CA VAL A 386 -10.34 8.50 1.70
C VAL A 386 -10.46 7.67 3.00
N GLU A 387 -11.49 7.92 3.82
CA GLU A 387 -11.76 7.11 5.03
C GLU A 387 -12.34 5.73 4.75
#